data_AF-A0A316KH29-F1
#
_entry.id   AF-A0A316KH29-F1
#
_cell.length_a   1.000
_cell.length_b   1.000
_cell.length_c   1.000
_cell.angle_alpha   90.00
_cell.angle_beta   90.00
_cell.angle_gamma   90.00
#
_symmetry.space_group_name_H-M   'P 1'
#
loop_
_entity.id
_entity.type
_entity.pdbx_description
1 polymer ?
#
loop_
_entity_poly.entity_id
_entity_poly.type
_entity_poly.pdbx_seq_one_letter_code
_entity_poly.pdbx_strand_id
1 'polypeptide(L)'
;MKHLGFTLFIALLLVSCKKNQTPAYPDCFAQLQATHTSQTAFGGGEVVSLSDTTALIFYLNDATIGIGTACENVSVSDLGSHSFIEFVEWKLHPDSIPPDLAGDVLYPNISSFQWWPLSSGDIRSAVSKVAADRDQSEWYNISIELTNAIFDRSQDGLPNVSIPNIVIKDGSQF
;
A
#
# COMPACT_ATOMS: atom_id res chain seq x y z
N MET A 1 53.07 12.42 27.08
CA MET A 1 51.65 12.03 26.92
C MET A 1 50.91 13.04 26.02
N LYS A 2 51.08 12.98 24.69
CA LYS A 2 50.38 13.92 23.75
C LYS A 2 49.69 13.25 22.55
N HIS A 3 49.99 11.99 22.24
CA HIS A 3 49.46 11.32 21.04
C HIS A 3 48.14 10.54 21.23
N LEU A 4 47.77 10.14 22.46
CA LEU A 4 46.52 9.41 22.71
C LEU A 4 45.24 10.25 22.52
N GLY A 5 45.30 11.56 22.79
CA GLY A 5 44.11 12.42 22.63
C GLY A 5 43.71 12.63 21.17
N PHE A 6 44.68 12.61 20.25
CA PHE A 6 44.46 12.91 18.84
C PHE A 6 43.79 11.75 18.09
N THR A 7 44.17 10.50 18.39
CA THR A 7 43.52 9.31 17.84
C THR A 7 42.08 9.14 18.34
N LEU A 8 41.81 9.47 19.61
CA LEU A 8 40.45 9.39 20.16
C LEU A 8 39.48 10.36 19.44
N PHE A 9 39.94 11.57 19.13
CA PHE A 9 39.15 12.58 18.43
C PHE A 9 38.80 12.18 16.99
N ILE A 10 39.77 11.57 16.27
CA ILE A 10 39.55 11.06 14.91
C ILE A 10 38.59 9.86 14.92
N ALA A 11 38.69 8.96 15.90
CA ALA A 11 37.76 7.85 16.06
C ALA A 11 36.32 8.33 16.29
N LEU A 12 36.12 9.33 17.16
CA LEU A 12 34.81 9.95 17.42
C LEU A 12 34.21 10.63 16.17
N LEU A 13 35.03 11.30 15.36
CA LEU A 13 34.60 11.88 14.08
C LEU A 13 34.17 10.81 13.06
N LEU A 14 34.96 9.73 12.90
CA LEU A 14 34.64 8.64 11.98
C LEU A 14 33.39 7.85 12.39
N VAL A 15 33.19 7.60 13.68
CA VAL A 15 31.97 6.95 14.20
C VAL A 15 30.75 7.86 14.06
N SER A 16 30.90 9.17 14.26
CA SER A 16 29.79 10.13 14.10
C SER A 16 29.29 10.27 12.65
N CYS A 17 30.12 9.97 11.66
CA CYS A 17 29.74 9.95 10.24
C CYS A 17 28.95 8.70 9.79
N LYS A 18 28.59 7.80 10.71
CA LYS A 18 27.55 6.78 10.47
C LYS A 18 26.16 7.19 10.99
N LYS A 19 25.96 8.47 11.36
CA LYS A 19 24.60 8.99 11.60
C LYS A 19 23.78 8.98 10.32
N ASN A 20 22.69 8.21 10.36
CA ASN A 20 21.46 8.40 9.59
C ASN A 20 21.65 8.94 8.16
N GLN A 21 22.17 8.10 7.26
CA GLN A 21 21.56 8.12 5.93
C GLN A 21 20.11 7.69 6.13
N THR A 22 19.15 8.56 5.83
CA THR A 22 17.73 8.20 5.81
C THR A 22 17.58 6.96 4.94
N PRO A 23 17.08 5.83 5.47
CA PRO A 23 17.09 4.59 4.72
C PRO A 23 16.29 4.71 3.40
N ALA A 24 16.79 4.11 2.32
CA ALA A 24 16.27 4.35 0.98
C ALA A 24 14.85 3.81 0.78
N TYR A 25 13.93 4.72 0.47
CA TYR A 25 12.57 4.44 0.00
C TYR A 25 12.59 4.14 -1.52
N PRO A 26 11.61 3.43 -2.12
CA PRO A 26 11.68 3.02 -3.51
C PRO A 26 11.70 4.22 -4.47
N ASP A 27 12.74 4.29 -5.30
CA ASP A 27 13.02 5.47 -6.14
C ASP A 27 11.84 5.82 -7.07
N CYS A 28 11.12 4.80 -7.54
CA CYS A 28 9.92 4.97 -8.37
C CYS A 28 8.76 5.69 -7.66
N PHE A 29 8.62 5.52 -6.34
CA PHE A 29 7.61 6.18 -5.50
C PHE A 29 8.13 7.44 -4.81
N ALA A 30 9.45 7.64 -4.75
CA ALA A 30 10.06 8.77 -4.06
C ALA A 30 9.59 10.13 -4.62
N GLN A 31 9.42 10.23 -5.94
CA GLN A 31 8.93 11.43 -6.63
C GLN A 31 7.40 11.50 -6.80
N LEU A 32 6.68 10.44 -6.43
CA LEU A 32 5.21 10.45 -6.48
C LEU A 32 4.62 11.11 -5.23
N GLN A 33 3.56 11.89 -5.44
CA GLN A 33 2.67 12.34 -4.38
C GLN A 33 1.63 11.23 -4.14
N ALA A 34 1.40 10.85 -2.89
CA ALA A 34 0.29 9.96 -2.56
C ALA A 34 -1.03 10.68 -2.87
N THR A 35 -1.98 9.98 -3.50
CA THR A 35 -3.33 10.50 -3.70
C THR A 35 -4.29 10.04 -2.60
N HIS A 36 -3.96 8.94 -1.93
CA HIS A 36 -4.73 8.36 -0.83
C HIS A 36 -3.80 7.79 0.25
N THR A 37 -4.30 7.70 1.48
CA THR A 37 -3.73 6.87 2.55
C THR A 37 -4.39 5.49 2.52
N SER A 38 -3.62 4.43 2.67
CA SER A 38 -4.18 3.09 2.91
C SER A 38 -4.29 2.75 4.40
N GLN A 39 -4.97 1.64 4.69
CA GLN A 39 -5.00 0.99 5.99
C GLN A 39 -4.82 -0.52 5.78
N THR A 40 -3.93 -1.16 6.54
CA THR A 40 -3.73 -2.61 6.46
C THR A 40 -4.92 -3.34 7.07
N ALA A 41 -5.55 -4.22 6.29
CA ALA A 41 -6.59 -5.13 6.78
C ALA A 41 -6.02 -6.47 7.25
N PHE A 42 -6.79 -7.17 8.06
CA PHE A 42 -6.51 -8.55 8.47
C PHE A 42 -6.38 -9.46 7.25
N GLY A 43 -5.27 -10.21 7.17
CA GLY A 43 -4.87 -10.96 5.98
C GLY A 43 -3.84 -10.25 5.09
N GLY A 44 -3.43 -9.03 5.42
CA GLY A 44 -2.32 -8.35 4.72
C GLY A 44 -2.69 -7.60 3.45
N GLY A 45 -4.00 -7.42 3.20
CA GLY A 45 -4.47 -6.52 2.15
C GLY A 45 -4.35 -5.05 2.56
N GLU A 46 -4.12 -4.17 1.59
CA GLU A 46 -4.19 -2.71 1.77
C GLU A 46 -5.58 -2.21 1.36
N VAL A 47 -6.23 -1.44 2.23
CA VAL A 47 -7.55 -0.83 1.98
C VAL A 47 -7.37 0.65 1.64
N VAL A 48 -8.00 1.12 0.56
CA VAL A 48 -8.11 2.54 0.23
C VAL A 48 -9.56 2.96 0.15
N SER A 49 -10.03 3.71 1.14
CA SER A 49 -11.35 4.35 1.08
C SER A 49 -11.37 5.42 -0.02
N LEU A 50 -12.35 5.34 -0.91
CA LEU A 50 -12.61 6.32 -1.98
C LEU A 50 -13.76 7.27 -1.61
N SER A 51 -14.72 6.79 -0.82
CA SER A 51 -15.83 7.57 -0.25
C SER A 51 -16.43 6.86 0.97
N ASP A 52 -17.44 7.45 1.61
CA ASP A 52 -18.23 6.84 2.70
C ASP A 52 -18.96 5.53 2.29
N THR A 53 -19.03 5.24 0.99
CA THR A 53 -19.73 4.09 0.39
C THR A 53 -18.87 3.23 -0.54
N THR A 54 -17.59 3.58 -0.77
CA THR A 54 -16.72 2.87 -1.73
C THR A 54 -15.25 2.79 -1.29
N ALA A 55 -14.60 1.68 -1.62
CA ALA A 55 -13.17 1.46 -1.38
C ALA A 55 -12.52 0.63 -2.51
N LEU A 56 -11.19 0.61 -2.53
CA LEU A 56 -10.40 -0.44 -3.16
C LEU A 56 -9.78 -1.35 -2.10
N ILE A 57 -9.71 -2.63 -2.41
CA ILE A 57 -8.96 -3.64 -1.65
C ILE A 57 -7.84 -4.16 -2.55
N PHE A 58 -6.61 -4.05 -2.10
CA PHE A 58 -5.42 -4.56 -2.78
C PHE A 58 -4.86 -5.73 -1.97
N TYR A 59 -4.87 -6.93 -2.54
CA TYR A 59 -4.20 -8.08 -1.97
C TYR A 59 -3.09 -8.48 -2.95
N LEU A 60 -1.83 -8.36 -2.56
CA LEU A 60 -0.68 -8.66 -3.42
C LEU A 60 0.28 -9.59 -2.68
N ASN A 61 0.66 -10.70 -3.31
CA ASN A 61 1.68 -11.61 -2.78
C ASN A 61 3.10 -11.18 -3.18
N ASP A 62 4.10 -11.73 -2.48
CA ASP A 62 5.54 -11.49 -2.67
C ASP A 62 6.03 -11.55 -4.13
N ALA A 63 5.47 -12.41 -4.97
CA ALA A 63 5.86 -12.52 -6.38
C ALA A 63 5.29 -11.40 -7.27
N THR A 64 4.34 -10.62 -6.74
CA THR A 64 3.75 -9.42 -7.36
C THR A 64 4.24 -8.12 -6.70
N ILE A 65 5.33 -8.17 -5.91
CA ILE A 65 5.84 -7.05 -5.10
C ILE A 65 7.36 -6.87 -5.25
N GLY A 66 7.80 -5.67 -5.64
CA GLY A 66 9.21 -5.29 -5.59
C GLY A 66 9.73 -5.10 -4.16
N ILE A 67 10.56 -6.01 -3.66
CA ILE A 67 11.11 -5.90 -2.29
C ILE A 67 12.42 -5.11 -2.30
N GLY A 68 12.39 -3.84 -1.88
CA GLY A 68 13.53 -2.93 -1.81
C GLY A 68 13.31 -1.68 -2.64
N THR A 69 14.41 -1.07 -3.11
CA THR A 69 14.35 0.03 -4.08
C THR A 69 13.99 -0.43 -5.50
N ALA A 70 13.91 -1.75 -5.72
CA ALA A 70 13.34 -2.34 -6.93
C ALA A 70 11.81 -2.17 -6.92
N CYS A 71 11.26 -1.87 -8.09
CA CYS A 71 9.83 -1.66 -8.28
C CYS A 71 9.35 -2.58 -9.40
N GLU A 72 8.34 -3.39 -9.12
CA GLU A 72 7.77 -4.29 -10.12
C GLU A 72 6.56 -3.64 -10.78
N ASN A 73 6.45 -3.83 -12.10
CA ASN A 73 5.28 -3.48 -12.89
C ASN A 73 4.56 -4.78 -13.26
N VAL A 74 3.31 -4.92 -12.83
CA VAL A 74 2.50 -6.13 -12.97
C VAL A 74 1.28 -5.81 -13.83
N SER A 75 0.99 -6.58 -14.87
CA SER A 75 -0.28 -6.45 -15.59
C SER A 75 -1.38 -7.18 -14.83
N VAL A 76 -2.64 -6.76 -15.01
CA VAL A 76 -3.80 -7.44 -14.39
C VAL A 76 -3.85 -8.93 -14.74
N SER A 77 -3.40 -9.31 -15.94
CA SER A 77 -3.30 -10.69 -16.40
C SER A 77 -2.17 -11.52 -15.75
N ASP A 78 -1.21 -10.88 -15.09
CA ASP A 78 -0.10 -11.54 -14.37
C ASP A 78 -0.40 -11.73 -12.87
N LEU A 79 -1.55 -11.25 -12.38
CA LEU A 79 -2.00 -11.48 -11.01
C LEU A 79 -2.30 -12.98 -10.81
N GLY A 80 -1.42 -13.66 -10.06
CA GLY A 80 -1.64 -15.06 -9.68
C GLY A 80 -2.85 -15.23 -8.75
N SER A 81 -3.31 -16.46 -8.54
CA SER A 81 -4.54 -16.80 -7.78
C SER A 81 -4.55 -16.43 -6.29
N HIS A 82 -3.52 -15.72 -5.79
CA HIS A 82 -3.38 -15.19 -4.44
C HIS A 82 -3.03 -13.69 -4.46
N SER A 83 -3.31 -13.00 -5.58
CA SER A 83 -3.28 -11.55 -5.70
C SER A 83 -4.56 -11.08 -6.39
N PHE A 84 -5.17 -10.01 -5.90
CA PHE A 84 -6.34 -9.36 -6.50
C PHE A 84 -6.37 -7.87 -6.19
N ILE A 85 -7.06 -7.11 -7.03
CA ILE A 85 -7.44 -5.73 -6.75
C ILE A 85 -8.94 -5.64 -7.04
N GLU A 86 -9.73 -5.24 -6.05
CA GLU A 86 -11.19 -5.21 -6.13
C GLU A 86 -11.74 -3.84 -5.75
N PHE A 87 -12.73 -3.37 -6.50
CA PHE A 87 -13.56 -2.22 -6.15
C PHE A 87 -14.77 -2.70 -5.36
N VAL A 88 -15.02 -2.06 -4.24
CA VAL A 88 -16.07 -2.42 -3.28
C VAL A 88 -17.04 -1.25 -3.13
N GLU A 89 -18.34 -1.55 -3.18
CA GLU A 89 -19.43 -0.59 -2.97
C GLU A 89 -20.41 -1.16 -1.93
N TRP A 90 -20.87 -0.31 -1.00
CA TRP A 90 -21.84 -0.71 0.02
C TRP A 90 -22.94 0.33 0.23
N LYS A 91 -24.08 -0.14 0.75
CA LYS A 91 -25.26 0.67 1.04
C LYS A 91 -25.50 0.77 2.54
N LEU A 92 -25.13 1.93 3.10
CA LEU A 92 -25.40 2.30 4.48
C LEU A 92 -26.92 2.30 4.75
N HIS A 93 -27.33 1.72 5.88
CA HIS A 93 -28.64 2.02 6.46
C HIS A 93 -28.60 3.46 7.03
N PRO A 94 -29.72 4.21 7.09
CA PRO A 94 -29.73 5.57 7.65
C PRO A 94 -29.15 5.69 9.07
N ASP A 95 -29.23 4.61 9.86
CA ASP A 95 -28.69 4.53 11.23
C ASP A 95 -27.29 3.87 11.31
N SER A 96 -26.56 3.73 10.19
CA SER A 96 -25.22 3.12 10.14
C SER A 96 -24.10 4.12 9.95
N ILE A 97 -22.98 3.87 10.62
CA ILE A 97 -21.67 4.39 10.27
C ILE A 97 -21.07 3.59 9.08
N PRO A 98 -20.10 4.14 8.34
CA PRO A 98 -19.29 3.38 7.40
C PRO A 98 -18.64 2.15 8.04
N PRO A 99 -18.38 1.07 7.27
CA PRO A 99 -17.60 -0.06 7.76
C PRO A 99 -16.17 0.38 8.06
N ASP A 100 -15.67 -0.04 9.21
CA ASP A 100 -14.24 -0.26 9.34
C ASP A 100 -13.89 -1.51 8.51
N LEU A 101 -13.12 -1.31 7.44
CA LEU A 101 -12.65 -2.35 6.54
C LEU A 101 -11.23 -2.84 6.88
N ALA A 102 -10.55 -2.16 7.80
CA ALA A 102 -9.23 -2.55 8.30
C ALA A 102 -9.32 -3.30 9.64
N GLY A 103 -10.34 -3.01 10.45
CA GLY A 103 -10.58 -3.61 11.76
C GLY A 103 -11.24 -5.00 11.73
N ASP A 104 -10.96 -5.79 12.77
CA ASP A 104 -11.49 -7.14 13.05
C ASP A 104 -13.02 -7.19 13.30
N VAL A 105 -13.71 -6.03 13.28
CA VAL A 105 -15.02 -5.82 13.91
C VAL A 105 -16.03 -5.24 12.90
N LEU A 106 -16.41 -6.05 11.92
CA LEU A 106 -17.48 -5.73 10.96
C LEU A 106 -18.88 -5.70 11.61
N TYR A 107 -19.20 -4.59 12.28
CA TYR A 107 -20.54 -4.31 12.82
C TYR A 107 -21.05 -2.88 12.51
N PRO A 108 -21.41 -2.59 11.25
CA PRO A 108 -22.53 -1.68 10.98
C PRO A 108 -23.70 -2.45 10.33
N ASN A 109 -24.90 -1.85 10.34
CA ASN A 109 -26.11 -2.46 9.81
C ASN A 109 -26.19 -2.30 8.27
N ILE A 110 -25.16 -2.77 7.57
CA ILE A 110 -24.98 -2.58 6.12
C ILE A 110 -25.95 -3.48 5.35
N SER A 111 -26.72 -2.88 4.44
CA SER A 111 -27.78 -3.58 3.71
C SER A 111 -27.28 -4.49 2.58
N SER A 112 -26.11 -4.17 2.00
CA SER A 112 -25.42 -5.00 1.00
C SER A 112 -23.99 -4.50 0.78
N PHE A 113 -23.06 -5.43 0.53
CA PHE A 113 -21.79 -5.18 -0.15
C PHE A 113 -21.84 -5.75 -1.57
N GLN A 114 -21.13 -5.13 -2.51
CA GLN A 114 -20.83 -5.67 -3.84
C GLN A 114 -19.35 -5.45 -4.15
N TRP A 115 -18.75 -6.39 -4.87
CA TRP A 115 -17.31 -6.52 -5.11
C TRP A 115 -17.09 -6.80 -6.59
N TRP A 116 -16.19 -6.08 -7.25
CA TRP A 116 -15.85 -6.31 -8.66
C TRP A 116 -14.34 -6.27 -8.87
N PRO A 117 -13.76 -7.25 -9.60
CA PRO A 117 -12.32 -7.29 -9.85
C PRO A 117 -11.89 -6.22 -10.84
N LEU A 118 -10.63 -5.78 -10.70
CA LEU A 118 -9.92 -5.01 -11.70
C LEU A 118 -9.87 -5.82 -13.01
N SER A 119 -10.42 -5.27 -14.10
CA SER A 119 -10.42 -5.91 -15.43
C SER A 119 -9.25 -5.46 -16.30
N SER A 120 -8.73 -4.24 -16.08
CA SER A 120 -7.57 -3.69 -16.78
C SER A 120 -6.99 -2.51 -16.02
N GLY A 121 -5.68 -2.27 -16.18
CA GLY A 121 -4.93 -1.17 -15.57
C GLY A 121 -3.45 -1.51 -15.53
N ASP A 122 -2.61 -0.54 -15.17
CA ASP A 122 -1.20 -0.76 -14.91
C ASP A 122 -0.97 -0.73 -13.39
N ILE A 123 -0.32 -1.77 -12.84
CA ILE A 123 -0.03 -1.88 -11.41
C ILE A 123 1.49 -1.74 -11.23
N ARG A 124 1.92 -0.81 -10.38
CA ARG A 124 3.32 -0.71 -9.92
C ARG A 124 3.36 -0.88 -8.41
N SER A 125 4.26 -1.73 -7.89
CA SER A 125 4.32 -2.09 -6.46
C SER A 125 5.76 -2.11 -5.93
N ALA A 126 5.94 -1.66 -4.67
CA ALA A 126 7.21 -1.76 -3.96
C ALA A 126 7.08 -1.74 -2.42
N VAL A 127 8.00 -2.41 -1.71
CA VAL A 127 8.08 -2.52 -0.24
C VAL A 127 9.48 -2.12 0.23
N SER A 128 9.59 -1.04 1.01
CA SER A 128 10.67 -0.05 0.86
C SER A 128 12.14 -0.45 0.61
N LYS A 129 12.89 -1.32 1.30
CA LYS A 129 12.62 -2.32 2.36
C LYS A 129 12.51 -1.78 3.80
N VAL A 130 12.74 -0.50 4.05
CA VAL A 130 13.43 -0.04 5.28
C VAL A 130 12.61 0.17 6.55
N ALA A 131 11.30 -0.09 6.55
CA ALA A 131 10.50 -0.04 7.76
C ALA A 131 11.05 -1.06 8.79
N ALA A 132 11.42 -0.58 9.98
CA ALA A 132 12.22 -1.34 10.96
C ALA A 132 11.48 -2.55 11.56
N ASP A 133 10.17 -2.60 11.39
CA ASP A 133 9.26 -3.59 11.96
C ASP A 133 9.26 -4.92 11.16
N ARG A 134 9.79 -4.92 9.93
CA ARG A 134 9.68 -6.03 8.96
C ARG A 134 10.45 -7.31 9.31
N ASP A 135 11.38 -7.25 10.27
CA ASP A 135 12.02 -8.45 10.85
C ASP A 135 11.14 -9.09 11.96
N GLN A 136 9.98 -8.51 12.29
CA GLN A 136 9.16 -8.89 13.47
C GLN A 136 7.64 -8.98 13.21
N SER A 137 7.12 -8.56 12.05
CA SER A 137 5.70 -8.70 11.68
C SER A 137 5.48 -9.34 10.30
N GLU A 138 4.58 -10.32 10.23
CA GLU A 138 4.20 -11.03 8.98
C GLU A 138 3.41 -10.14 8.00
N TRP A 139 2.93 -8.98 8.47
CA TRP A 139 2.23 -7.96 7.68
C TRP A 139 3.15 -6.75 7.47
N TYR A 140 3.17 -6.21 6.24
CA TYR A 140 4.01 -5.08 5.86
C TYR A 140 3.25 -4.09 4.96
N ASN A 141 3.45 -2.79 5.18
CA ASN A 141 2.84 -1.76 4.33
C ASN A 141 3.48 -1.75 2.92
N ILE A 142 2.65 -1.56 1.90
CA ILE A 142 3.01 -1.63 0.48
C ILE A 142 2.82 -0.25 -0.18
N SER A 143 3.80 0.18 -0.97
CA SER A 143 3.63 1.31 -1.89
C SER A 143 3.05 0.79 -3.20
N ILE A 144 1.89 1.31 -3.60
CA ILE A 144 1.15 0.86 -4.79
C ILE A 144 0.77 2.08 -5.63
N GLU A 145 1.04 2.03 -6.93
CA GLU A 145 0.46 2.92 -7.92
C GLU A 145 -0.40 2.09 -8.86
N LEU A 146 -1.62 2.56 -9.11
CA LEU A 146 -2.59 1.92 -9.98
C LEU A 146 -3.11 2.97 -10.96
N THR A 147 -2.72 2.87 -12.23
CA THR A 147 -3.13 3.80 -13.28
C THR A 147 -4.07 3.16 -14.30
N ASN A 148 -4.94 3.99 -14.89
CA ASN A 148 -5.88 3.60 -15.94
C ASN A 148 -6.81 2.43 -15.54
N ALA A 149 -7.11 2.29 -14.25
CA ALA A 149 -7.87 1.16 -13.73
C ALA A 149 -9.31 1.17 -14.20
N ILE A 150 -9.81 -0.01 -14.60
CA ILE A 150 -11.21 -0.26 -14.93
C ILE A 150 -11.65 -1.49 -14.14
N PHE A 151 -12.81 -1.37 -13.48
CA PHE A 151 -13.49 -2.46 -12.78
C PHE A 151 -14.78 -2.79 -13.55
N ASP A 152 -14.93 -4.04 -13.97
CA ASP A 152 -16.06 -4.47 -14.80
C ASP A 152 -17.29 -4.78 -13.94
N ARG A 153 -18.35 -3.99 -14.15
CA ARG A 153 -19.64 -4.12 -13.44
C ARG A 153 -20.77 -4.57 -14.37
N SER A 154 -20.44 -4.94 -15.61
CA SER A 154 -21.42 -5.23 -16.67
C SER A 154 -22.26 -6.48 -16.41
N GLN A 155 -21.76 -7.44 -15.62
CA GLN A 155 -22.52 -8.65 -15.24
C GLN A 155 -23.74 -8.32 -14.37
N ASP A 156 -23.68 -7.23 -13.58
CA ASP A 156 -24.82 -6.70 -12.80
C ASP A 156 -25.68 -5.69 -13.60
N GLY A 157 -25.35 -5.46 -14.87
CA GLY A 157 -25.99 -4.43 -15.70
C GLY A 157 -25.60 -2.99 -15.31
N LEU A 158 -24.49 -2.82 -14.60
CA LEU A 158 -24.01 -1.52 -14.10
C LEU A 158 -22.86 -0.97 -14.96
N PRO A 159 -22.66 0.37 -14.99
CA PRO A 159 -21.53 0.95 -15.72
C PRO A 159 -20.20 0.64 -15.01
N ASN A 160 -19.15 0.37 -15.80
CA ASN A 160 -17.81 0.12 -15.29
C ASN A 160 -17.26 1.34 -14.54
N VAL A 161 -16.49 1.09 -13.49
CA VAL A 161 -15.82 2.14 -12.71
C VAL A 161 -14.41 2.32 -13.26
N SER A 162 -14.10 3.54 -13.71
CA SER A 162 -12.75 3.92 -14.16
C SER A 162 -12.09 4.82 -13.13
N ILE A 163 -10.88 4.45 -12.68
CA ILE A 163 -10.07 5.22 -11.71
C ILE A 163 -8.75 5.61 -12.39
N PRO A 164 -8.51 6.90 -12.69
CA PRO A 164 -7.34 7.31 -13.48
C PRO A 164 -5.99 7.05 -12.81
N ASN A 165 -5.88 7.31 -11.50
CA ASN A 165 -4.65 7.12 -10.73
C ASN A 165 -4.93 7.01 -9.22
N ILE A 166 -4.45 5.94 -8.58
CA ILE A 166 -4.28 5.82 -7.14
C ILE A 166 -2.79 5.70 -6.84
N VAL A 167 -2.27 6.50 -5.89
CA VAL A 167 -0.91 6.34 -5.35
C VAL A 167 -1.02 6.20 -3.83
N ILE A 168 -0.62 5.03 -3.35
CA ILE A 168 -0.35 4.67 -1.95
C ILE A 168 1.17 4.72 -1.74
N LYS A 169 1.61 5.17 -0.57
CA LYS A 169 3.02 5.15 -0.16
C LYS A 169 3.13 4.45 1.18
N ASP A 170 4.14 3.58 1.36
CA ASP A 170 4.32 2.92 2.66
C ASP A 170 4.56 3.99 3.75
N GLY A 171 3.83 3.88 4.86
CA GLY A 171 3.58 4.99 5.80
C GLY A 171 4.79 5.54 6.57
N SER A 172 6.01 5.15 6.20
CA SER A 172 7.28 5.55 6.83
C SER A 172 7.81 6.93 6.37
N GLN A 173 7.05 7.66 5.57
CA GLN A 173 7.49 8.86 4.82
C GLN A 173 6.68 10.14 5.11
N PHE A 174 5.76 10.14 6.07
CA PHE A 174 4.89 11.27 6.42
C PHE A 174 5.09 11.72 7.88
#